data_AF-A0A9P6B059-F1
#
_entry.id   AF-A0A9P6B059-F1
#
_cell.length_a   1.000
_cell.length_b   1.000
_cell.length_c   1.000
_cell.angle_alpha   90.00
_cell.angle_beta   90.00
_cell.angle_gamma   90.00
#
_symmetry.space_group_name_H-M   'P 1'
#
loop_
_entity.id
_entity.type
_entity.pdbx_description
1 polymer ?
#
loop_
_entity_poly.entity_id
_entity_poly.type
_entity_poly.pdbx_seq_one_letter_code
_entity_poly.pdbx_strand_id
1 'polypeptide(L)'
;MHQTIRVNPTWSKGYARKGAALHGEKRWNEAISAYEQGLKLEGDNPSPALLKGLKEVQEAQRSDRSENGFGRIFQDPNLLKKLAAHPKTAPLLADQGFVAQLKNLQANPNLGTSALQDPRMIQVLGVLLGVDMEGANRPEGSNEGPRDPFSTPPPFPSNSQAPPASAPRPPPAPAPQDTEMAEPEEKDADKAIEVDPKFVKGYIRKSLVLFAMREYSKAMEAVQRASDVDEEHKHTHEIEQQIQKISMALYTQREGETEEETLARAMRDPEVASIMQDPIIQQILQQAQQDPKALQDHMKNPMIREKIQKLVTAGIIRTR
;
A
#
# COMPACT_ATOMS: atom_id res chain seq x y z
N MET A 1 26.67 14.43 -1.18
CA MET A 1 25.96 14.80 -2.43
C MET A 1 26.00 16.30 -2.79
N HIS A 2 26.52 17.22 -1.96
CA HIS A 2 26.52 18.67 -2.26
C HIS A 2 27.46 19.12 -3.40
N GLN A 3 28.39 18.29 -3.87
CA GLN A 3 29.35 18.66 -4.92
C GLN A 3 28.78 18.66 -6.35
N THR A 4 27.68 17.97 -6.64
CA THR A 4 27.24 17.74 -8.04
C THR A 4 26.64 18.98 -8.71
N ILE A 5 26.03 19.88 -7.92
CA ILE A 5 25.32 21.07 -8.42
C ILE A 5 26.31 22.22 -8.66
N ARG A 6 27.48 22.20 -8.00
CA ARG A 6 28.55 23.17 -8.21
C ARG A 6 29.30 22.95 -9.53
N VAL A 7 29.26 21.73 -10.06
CA VAL A 7 30.03 21.33 -11.26
C VAL A 7 29.25 21.57 -12.55
N ASN A 8 27.91 21.49 -12.53
CA ASN A 8 27.09 21.90 -13.68
C ASN A 8 25.68 22.37 -13.24
N PRO A 9 25.42 23.70 -13.22
CA PRO A 9 24.13 24.28 -12.83
C PRO A 9 22.97 23.94 -13.77
N THR A 10 23.26 23.47 -14.99
CA THR A 10 22.25 23.09 -15.99
C THR A 10 21.85 21.61 -15.92
N TRP A 11 22.45 20.85 -15.01
CA TRP A 11 22.23 19.42 -14.90
C TRP A 11 20.97 19.10 -14.08
N SER A 12 19.83 19.02 -14.75
CA SER A 12 18.52 18.63 -14.21
C SER A 12 18.54 17.34 -13.37
N LYS A 13 19.36 16.36 -13.77
CA LYS A 13 19.55 15.09 -13.02
C LYS A 13 20.21 15.30 -11.66
N GLY A 14 20.99 16.37 -11.48
CA GLY A 14 21.56 16.75 -10.18
C GLY A 14 20.50 17.21 -9.19
N TYR A 15 19.49 17.94 -9.67
CA TYR A 15 18.34 18.38 -8.89
C TYR A 15 17.43 17.20 -8.51
N ALA A 16 17.24 16.22 -9.39
CA ALA A 16 16.52 14.99 -9.07
C ALA A 16 17.16 14.22 -7.90
N ARG A 17 18.50 14.06 -7.92
CA ARG A 17 19.24 13.39 -6.84
C ARG A 17 19.20 14.18 -5.52
N LYS A 18 19.27 15.51 -5.59
CA LYS A 18 19.10 16.39 -4.41
C LYS A 18 17.70 16.24 -3.82
N GLY A 19 16.67 16.25 -4.65
CA GLY A 19 15.29 16.04 -4.24
C GLY A 19 15.09 14.69 -3.57
N ALA A 20 15.68 13.62 -4.14
CA ALA A 20 15.61 12.26 -3.57
C ALA A 20 16.34 12.15 -2.21
N ALA A 21 17.49 12.81 -2.06
CA ALA A 21 18.19 12.85 -0.77
C ALA A 21 17.39 13.60 0.30
N LEU A 22 16.81 14.76 -0.05
CA LEU A 22 15.97 15.55 0.86
C LEU A 22 14.65 14.84 1.20
N HIS A 23 14.12 14.03 0.26
CA HIS A 23 12.98 13.15 0.49
C HIS A 23 13.31 12.10 1.56
N GLY A 24 14.48 11.47 1.50
CA GLY A 24 14.98 10.57 2.53
C GLY A 24 15.20 11.22 3.91
N GLU A 25 15.54 12.52 3.94
CA GLU A 25 15.65 13.32 5.16
C GLU A 25 14.30 13.84 5.69
N LYS A 26 13.17 13.50 5.06
CA LYS A 26 11.80 14.01 5.37
C LYS A 26 11.67 15.53 5.27
N ARG A 27 12.55 16.20 4.52
CA ARG A 27 12.54 17.65 4.30
C ARG A 27 11.69 17.97 3.08
N TRP A 28 10.38 17.71 3.19
CA TRP A 28 9.43 17.71 2.07
C TRP A 28 9.43 19.01 1.26
N ASN A 29 9.40 20.17 1.92
CA ASN A 29 9.36 21.47 1.25
C ASN A 29 10.63 21.75 0.43
N GLU A 30 11.80 21.34 0.94
CA GLU A 30 13.07 21.54 0.27
C GLU A 30 13.28 20.54 -0.86
N ALA A 31 12.76 19.31 -0.69
CA ALA A 31 12.70 18.31 -1.75
C ALA A 31 11.84 18.79 -2.93
N ILE A 32 10.63 19.29 -2.66
CA ILE A 32 9.74 19.87 -3.68
C ILE A 32 10.43 21.00 -4.44
N SER A 33 11.05 21.95 -3.72
CA SER A 33 11.76 23.06 -4.35
C SER A 33 12.93 22.58 -5.23
N ALA A 34 13.66 21.54 -4.81
CA ALA A 34 14.73 20.97 -5.62
C ALA A 34 14.19 20.32 -6.92
N TYR A 35 13.07 19.60 -6.85
CA TYR A 35 12.43 19.01 -8.03
C TYR A 35 11.89 20.07 -8.99
N GLU A 36 11.22 21.11 -8.47
CA GLU A 36 10.72 22.24 -9.29
C GLU A 36 11.85 23.01 -9.99
N GLN A 37 12.99 23.20 -9.32
CA GLN A 37 14.17 23.81 -9.94
C GLN A 37 14.71 22.94 -11.09
N GLY A 38 14.73 21.62 -10.91
CA GLY A 38 15.10 20.69 -11.97
C GLY A 38 14.14 20.74 -13.17
N LEU A 39 12.83 20.83 -12.91
CA LEU A 39 11.80 20.92 -13.96
C LEU A 39 11.88 22.24 -14.74
N LYS A 40 12.17 23.36 -14.04
CA LYS A 40 12.38 24.67 -14.70
C LYS A 40 13.58 24.67 -15.66
N LEU A 41 14.59 23.83 -15.41
CA LEU A 41 15.76 23.71 -16.29
C LEU A 41 15.49 22.85 -17.53
N GLU A 42 14.52 21.95 -17.51
CA GLU A 42 14.19 21.08 -18.65
C GLU A 42 13.09 21.63 -19.57
N GLY A 43 12.38 22.69 -19.15
CA GLY A 43 11.41 23.38 -19.99
C GLY A 43 10.26 22.47 -20.43
N ASP A 44 9.96 22.44 -21.73
CA ASP A 44 8.82 21.71 -22.31
C ASP A 44 8.95 20.18 -22.28
N ASN A 45 10.14 19.62 -21.99
CA ASN A 45 10.37 18.17 -21.90
C ASN A 45 10.89 17.75 -20.51
N PRO A 46 10.04 17.80 -19.46
CA PRO A 46 10.44 17.38 -18.13
C PRO A 46 10.71 15.88 -18.04
N SER A 47 11.82 15.50 -17.40
CA SER A 47 12.21 14.13 -17.17
C SER A 47 11.17 13.38 -16.32
N PRO A 48 10.77 12.16 -16.72
CA PRO A 48 9.86 11.34 -15.94
C PRO A 48 10.32 11.12 -14.50
N ALA A 49 11.63 11.07 -14.26
CA ALA A 49 12.22 10.92 -12.92
C ALA A 49 11.96 12.13 -12.00
N LEU A 50 11.98 13.36 -12.54
CA LEU A 50 11.68 14.58 -11.76
C LEU A 50 10.19 14.68 -11.45
N LEU A 51 9.32 14.35 -12.42
CA LEU A 51 7.87 14.32 -12.24
C LEU A 51 7.44 13.25 -11.23
N LYS A 52 7.99 12.03 -11.35
CA LYS A 52 7.74 10.93 -10.41
C LYS A 52 8.22 11.30 -9.01
N GLY A 53 9.45 11.79 -8.88
CA GLY A 53 10.00 12.21 -7.59
C GLY A 53 9.22 13.35 -6.93
N LEU A 54 8.77 14.34 -7.70
CA LEU A 54 7.91 15.42 -7.19
C LEU A 54 6.58 14.87 -6.65
N LYS A 55 5.93 13.98 -7.41
CA LYS A 55 4.64 13.38 -7.03
C LYS A 55 4.78 12.53 -5.76
N GLU A 56 5.82 11.70 -5.68
CA GLU A 56 6.13 10.88 -4.51
C GLU A 56 6.36 11.75 -3.27
N VAL A 57 7.11 12.84 -3.38
CA VAL A 57 7.33 13.76 -2.26
C VAL A 57 6.04 14.46 -1.84
N GLN A 58 5.18 14.85 -2.79
CA GLN A 58 3.88 15.47 -2.48
C GLN A 58 2.92 14.48 -1.82
N GLU A 59 2.93 13.22 -2.25
CA GLU A 59 2.12 12.15 -1.68
C GLU A 59 2.64 11.72 -0.30
N ALA A 60 3.96 11.63 -0.12
CA ALA A 60 4.60 11.44 1.17
C ALA A 60 4.33 12.63 2.10
N GLN A 61 4.35 13.87 1.60
CA GLN A 61 3.96 15.04 2.37
C GLN A 61 2.49 14.98 2.78
N ARG A 62 1.58 14.54 1.91
CA ARG A 62 0.15 14.37 2.23
C ARG A 62 -0.08 13.23 3.22
N SER A 63 0.64 12.12 3.08
CA SER A 63 0.52 10.94 3.93
C SER A 63 1.13 11.20 5.32
N ASP A 64 2.32 11.81 5.40
CA ASP A 64 2.89 12.30 6.66
C ASP A 64 1.99 13.38 7.28
N ARG A 65 1.32 14.20 6.45
CA ARG A 65 0.33 15.18 6.93
C ARG A 65 -0.96 14.51 7.43
N SER A 66 -1.30 13.32 6.94
CA SER A 66 -2.48 12.54 7.32
C SER A 66 -2.24 11.65 8.54
N GLU A 67 -1.06 11.06 8.70
CA GLU A 67 -0.70 10.23 9.86
C GLU A 67 -0.20 11.06 11.05
N ASN A 68 0.61 12.09 10.82
CA ASN A 68 1.25 12.89 11.88
C ASN A 68 1.06 14.41 11.72
N GLY A 69 0.53 14.88 10.59
CA GLY A 69 0.32 16.30 10.35
C GLY A 69 -0.91 16.87 11.00
N PHE A 70 -1.93 16.06 11.28
CA PHE A 70 -3.10 16.51 12.02
C PHE A 70 -2.66 17.14 13.36
N GLY A 71 -1.89 16.40 14.17
CA GLY A 71 -1.36 16.91 15.43
C GLY A 71 -0.45 18.14 15.27
N ARG A 72 0.37 18.18 14.21
CA ARG A 72 1.27 19.31 13.95
C ARG A 72 0.55 20.59 13.56
N ILE A 73 -0.62 20.50 12.90
CA ILE A 73 -1.44 21.68 12.57
C ILE A 73 -1.98 22.34 13.83
N PHE A 74 -2.34 21.55 14.84
CA PHE A 74 -2.77 22.09 16.14
C PHE A 74 -1.61 22.58 16.98
N GLN A 75 -0.40 22.01 16.84
CA GLN A 75 0.81 22.49 17.53
C GLN A 75 1.33 23.85 17.04
N ASP A 76 0.75 24.45 15.99
CA ASP A 76 1.18 25.78 15.51
C ASP A 76 0.94 26.83 16.63
N PRO A 77 1.99 27.53 17.10
CA PRO A 77 1.83 28.59 18.11
C PRO A 77 0.98 29.78 17.61
N ASN A 78 0.83 29.93 16.29
CA ASN A 78 -0.01 30.95 15.66
C ASN A 78 -1.42 30.47 15.32
N LEU A 79 -1.80 29.25 15.71
CA LEU A 79 -3.10 28.66 15.43
C LEU A 79 -4.25 29.57 15.86
N LEU A 80 -4.29 29.97 17.13
CA LEU A 80 -5.36 30.79 17.69
C LEU A 80 -5.51 32.14 16.98
N LYS A 81 -4.40 32.73 16.54
CA LYS A 81 -4.40 33.99 15.78
C LYS A 81 -5.03 33.80 14.40
N LYS A 82 -4.74 32.69 13.71
CA LYS A 82 -5.35 32.35 12.41
C LYS A 82 -6.84 32.06 12.54
N LEU A 83 -7.24 31.37 13.61
CA LEU A 83 -8.64 31.08 13.88
C LEU A 83 -9.44 32.33 14.26
N ALA A 84 -8.83 33.29 14.97
CA ALA A 84 -9.46 34.56 15.30
C ALA A 84 -9.62 35.48 14.08
N ALA A 85 -8.74 35.36 13.07
CA ALA A 85 -8.82 36.15 11.85
C ALA A 85 -9.88 35.66 10.86
N HIS A 86 -10.40 34.45 11.04
CA HIS A 86 -11.33 33.84 10.09
C HIS A 86 -12.79 33.92 10.59
N PRO A 87 -13.75 34.40 9.77
CA PRO A 87 -15.11 34.73 10.21
C PRO A 87 -15.91 33.53 10.76
N LYS A 88 -15.63 32.31 10.29
CA LYS A 88 -16.32 31.09 10.75
C LYS A 88 -15.78 30.52 12.07
N THR A 89 -14.50 30.76 12.38
CA THR A 89 -13.84 30.19 13.57
C THR A 89 -13.68 31.20 14.69
N ALA A 90 -13.74 32.51 14.37
CA ALA A 90 -13.78 33.58 15.36
C ALA A 90 -14.90 33.42 16.42
N PRO A 91 -16.16 33.09 16.08
CA PRO A 91 -17.21 32.89 17.09
C PRO A 91 -16.98 31.64 17.95
N LEU A 92 -16.28 30.63 17.45
CA LEU A 92 -15.96 29.42 18.21
C LEU A 92 -14.94 29.69 19.33
N LEU A 93 -14.10 30.73 19.18
CA LEU A 93 -13.14 31.14 20.20
C LEU A 93 -13.77 31.90 21.39
N ALA A 94 -15.05 32.26 21.30
CA ALA A 94 -15.79 32.82 22.44
C ALA A 94 -16.14 31.74 23.49
N ASP A 95 -16.14 30.45 23.10
CA ASP A 95 -16.38 29.33 24.01
C ASP A 95 -15.08 28.95 24.74
N GLN A 96 -15.06 29.20 26.04
CA GLN A 96 -13.93 28.88 26.92
C GLN A 96 -13.62 27.37 26.98
N GLY A 97 -14.62 26.50 26.85
CA GLY A 97 -14.44 25.05 26.83
C GLY A 97 -13.75 24.59 25.55
N PHE A 98 -14.12 25.17 24.41
CA PHE A 98 -13.49 24.87 23.12
C PHE A 98 -12.04 25.38 23.06
N VAL A 99 -11.78 26.58 23.61
CA VAL A 99 -10.41 27.12 23.71
C VAL A 99 -9.53 26.24 24.62
N ALA A 100 -10.08 25.71 25.71
CA ALA A 100 -9.37 24.76 26.56
C ALA A 100 -9.06 23.44 25.83
N GLN A 101 -10.00 22.93 25.03
CA GLN A 101 -9.80 21.75 24.20
C GLN A 101 -8.72 21.94 23.13
N LEU A 102 -8.69 23.10 22.46
CA LEU A 102 -7.63 23.47 21.51
C LEU A 102 -6.26 23.53 22.18
N LYS A 103 -6.17 24.08 23.39
CA LYS A 103 -4.91 24.11 24.17
C LYS A 103 -4.47 22.72 24.62
N ASN A 104 -5.41 21.84 24.98
CA ASN A 104 -5.09 20.46 25.35
C ASN A 104 -4.60 19.66 24.12
N LEU A 105 -5.16 19.96 22.95
CA LEU A 105 -4.75 19.37 21.68
C LEU A 105 -3.37 19.85 21.21
N GLN A 106 -3.04 21.11 21.50
CA GLN A 106 -1.69 21.65 21.37
C GLN A 106 -0.66 20.92 22.24
N ALA A 107 -1.04 20.61 23.48
CA ALA A 107 -0.19 19.87 24.41
C ALA A 107 -0.08 18.38 24.05
N ASN A 108 -1.13 17.78 23.48
CA ASN A 108 -1.23 16.34 23.24
C ASN A 108 -1.73 16.04 21.81
N PRO A 109 -0.83 15.74 20.84
CA PRO A 109 -1.22 15.46 19.45
C PRO A 109 -2.06 14.19 19.28
N ASN A 110 -1.96 13.24 20.21
CA ASN A 110 -2.71 11.97 20.16
C ASN A 110 -4.21 12.15 20.43
N LEU A 111 -4.62 13.26 21.05
CA LEU A 111 -6.04 13.59 21.24
C LEU A 111 -6.69 14.12 19.96
N GLY A 112 -5.91 14.26 18.90
CA GLY A 112 -6.37 14.80 17.63
C GLY A 112 -7.46 13.99 16.96
N THR A 113 -7.33 12.67 17.03
CA THR A 113 -8.32 11.73 16.49
C THR A 113 -9.66 11.82 17.21
N SER A 114 -9.67 12.01 18.52
CA SER A 114 -10.91 12.22 19.29
C SER A 114 -11.51 13.61 19.06
N ALA A 115 -10.67 14.63 18.86
CA ALA A 115 -11.13 15.98 18.59
C ALA A 115 -11.87 16.09 17.24
N LEU A 116 -11.61 15.19 16.29
CA LEU A 116 -12.34 15.08 15.02
C LEU A 116 -13.81 14.70 15.17
N GLN A 117 -14.23 14.21 16.34
CA GLN A 117 -15.65 13.92 16.60
C GLN A 117 -16.46 15.19 16.88
N ASP A 118 -15.80 16.30 17.25
CA ASP A 118 -16.48 17.57 17.49
C ASP A 118 -16.70 18.32 16.15
N PRO A 119 -17.96 18.61 15.78
CA PRO A 119 -18.26 19.32 14.53
C PRO A 119 -17.60 20.71 14.44
N ARG A 120 -17.34 21.35 15.58
CA ARG A 120 -16.64 22.65 15.65
C ARG A 120 -15.15 22.49 15.30
N MET A 121 -14.55 21.37 15.67
CA MET A 121 -13.15 21.07 15.36
C MET A 121 -12.96 20.72 13.89
N ILE A 122 -13.94 20.04 13.28
CA ILE A 122 -13.95 19.77 11.82
C ILE A 122 -13.98 21.09 11.04
N GLN A 123 -14.78 22.07 11.48
CA GLN A 123 -14.81 23.41 10.87
C GLN A 123 -13.46 24.14 10.99
N VAL A 124 -12.85 24.10 12.18
CA VAL A 124 -11.50 24.65 12.41
C VAL A 124 -10.47 23.98 11.50
N LEU A 125 -10.52 22.66 11.38
CA LEU A 125 -9.63 21.90 10.52
C LEU A 125 -9.84 22.22 9.03
N GLY A 126 -11.09 22.34 8.58
CA GLY A 126 -11.43 22.74 7.22
C GLY A 126 -10.82 24.09 6.86
N VAL A 127 -10.98 25.08 7.74
CA VAL A 127 -10.36 26.40 7.57
C VAL A 127 -8.83 26.33 7.54
N LEU A 128 -8.20 25.50 8.39
CA LEU A 128 -6.73 25.34 8.42
C LEU A 128 -6.16 24.55 7.24
N LEU A 129 -6.96 23.67 6.65
CA LEU A 129 -6.64 22.95 5.42
C LEU A 129 -7.02 23.73 4.16
N GLY A 130 -7.69 24.90 4.30
CA GLY A 130 -8.18 25.69 3.17
C GLY A 130 -9.34 25.02 2.42
N VAL A 131 -10.07 24.12 3.08
CA VAL A 131 -11.25 23.43 2.56
C VAL A 131 -12.49 24.06 3.22
N ASP A 132 -13.15 24.96 2.49
CA ASP A 132 -14.44 25.49 2.91
C ASP A 132 -15.53 24.40 2.82
N MET A 133 -15.94 23.85 3.96
CA MET A 133 -17.06 22.90 4.07
C MET A 133 -18.44 23.60 3.93
N GLU A 134 -18.55 24.60 3.06
CA GLU A 134 -19.80 25.36 2.85
C GLU A 134 -20.83 24.60 1.99
N GLY A 135 -20.63 23.31 1.75
CA GLY A 135 -21.59 22.41 1.13
C GLY A 135 -22.46 21.59 2.11
N ALA A 136 -22.25 21.72 3.42
CA ALA A 136 -22.86 20.81 4.42
C ALA A 136 -24.14 21.34 5.10
N ASN A 137 -24.61 22.55 4.78
CA ASN A 137 -25.91 23.08 5.23
C ASN A 137 -26.88 23.20 4.04
N ARG A 138 -27.42 22.08 3.55
CA ARG A 138 -28.65 22.07 2.73
C ARG A 138 -29.82 21.72 3.65
N PRO A 139 -30.91 22.53 3.68
CA PRO A 139 -32.10 22.21 4.46
C PRO A 139 -32.75 20.94 3.91
N GLU A 140 -33.11 20.03 4.82
CA GLU A 140 -33.83 18.80 4.52
C GLU A 140 -35.13 19.11 3.75
N GLY A 141 -35.32 18.53 2.56
CA GLY A 141 -36.65 18.48 1.93
C GLY A 141 -36.82 19.03 0.51
N SER A 142 -35.80 19.06 -0.36
CA SER A 142 -36.02 19.26 -1.80
C SER A 142 -35.36 18.16 -2.64
N ASN A 143 -36.21 17.47 -3.39
CA ASN A 143 -35.95 16.28 -4.19
C ASN A 143 -35.12 16.59 -5.44
N GLU A 144 -33.81 16.76 -5.27
CA GLU A 144 -32.81 16.54 -6.32
C GLU A 144 -31.41 16.46 -5.67
N GLY A 145 -30.94 15.22 -5.49
CA GLY A 145 -29.59 14.89 -5.04
C GLY A 145 -28.73 14.36 -6.20
N PRO A 146 -27.39 14.51 -6.15
CA PRO A 146 -26.48 13.67 -6.92
C PRO A 146 -26.72 12.21 -6.55
N ARG A 147 -26.81 11.34 -7.55
CA ARG A 147 -27.09 9.90 -7.39
C ARG A 147 -26.04 9.24 -6.49
N ASP A 148 -26.50 8.69 -5.37
CA ASP A 148 -25.76 7.69 -4.62
C ASP A 148 -25.88 6.30 -5.30
N PRO A 149 -24.81 5.48 -5.34
CA PRO A 149 -24.79 4.24 -6.12
C PRO A 149 -25.38 3.01 -5.42
N PHE A 150 -25.91 3.14 -4.19
CA PHE A 150 -26.37 2.01 -3.38
C PHE A 150 -27.68 2.29 -2.65
N SER A 151 -28.81 2.16 -3.34
CA SER A 151 -30.06 1.66 -2.73
C SER A 151 -31.03 1.11 -3.79
N THR A 152 -31.32 -0.18 -3.59
CA THR A 152 -32.35 -1.10 -4.13
C THR A 152 -33.04 -0.79 -5.48
N PRO A 153 -33.05 -1.75 -6.44
CA PRO A 153 -33.75 -1.59 -7.71
C PRO A 153 -35.29 -1.71 -7.55
N PRO A 154 -36.08 -0.99 -8.36
CA PRO A 154 -37.51 -1.23 -8.49
C PRO A 154 -37.80 -2.55 -9.22
N PRO A 155 -39.02 -3.14 -9.08
CA PRO A 155 -39.35 -4.42 -9.69
C PRO A 155 -39.39 -4.34 -11.21
N PHE A 156 -38.90 -5.41 -11.85
CA PHE A 156 -38.80 -5.61 -13.30
C PHE A 156 -40.12 -5.34 -14.05
N PRO A 157 -40.10 -4.66 -15.20
CA PRO A 157 -40.89 -5.10 -16.33
C PRO A 157 -40.19 -6.34 -16.93
N SER A 158 -40.86 -7.49 -16.88
CA SER A 158 -40.45 -8.68 -17.63
C SER A 158 -40.33 -8.34 -19.11
N ASN A 159 -39.11 -8.32 -19.63
CA ASN A 159 -38.88 -8.79 -20.98
C ASN A 159 -37.47 -9.38 -21.09
N SER A 160 -37.43 -10.67 -21.42
CA SER A 160 -36.23 -11.50 -21.53
C SER A 160 -35.30 -11.00 -22.64
N GLN A 161 -34.08 -10.61 -22.26
CA GLN A 161 -32.83 -10.98 -22.94
C GLN A 161 -31.63 -10.46 -22.14
N ALA A 162 -30.84 -11.38 -21.59
CA ALA A 162 -29.62 -11.08 -20.85
C ALA A 162 -28.49 -10.63 -21.80
N PRO A 163 -27.75 -9.54 -21.51
CA PRO A 163 -26.43 -9.32 -22.08
C PRO A 163 -25.37 -10.16 -21.32
N PRO A 164 -24.30 -10.60 -21.98
CA PRO A 164 -23.32 -11.51 -21.39
C PRO A 164 -22.44 -10.80 -20.35
N ALA A 165 -22.06 -11.57 -19.32
CA ALA A 165 -21.17 -11.18 -18.23
C ALA A 165 -19.91 -10.46 -18.75
N SER A 166 -19.69 -9.24 -18.27
CA SER A 166 -18.41 -8.55 -18.43
C SER A 166 -17.33 -9.32 -17.66
N ALA A 167 -16.35 -9.84 -18.40
CA ALA A 167 -15.19 -10.55 -17.87
C ALA A 167 -14.45 -9.74 -16.79
N PRO A 168 -13.79 -10.41 -15.82
CA PRO A 168 -13.02 -9.73 -14.78
C PRO A 168 -11.88 -8.93 -15.42
N ARG A 169 -11.68 -7.68 -14.97
CA ARG A 169 -10.50 -6.91 -15.38
C ARG A 169 -9.24 -7.66 -14.93
N PRO A 170 -8.27 -7.89 -15.83
CA PRO A 170 -6.97 -8.43 -15.44
C PRO A 170 -6.30 -7.44 -14.47
N PRO A 171 -5.46 -7.93 -13.54
CA PRO A 171 -4.66 -7.05 -12.70
C PRO A 171 -3.83 -6.12 -13.59
N PRO A 172 -3.47 -4.92 -13.11
CA PRO A 172 -2.57 -4.06 -13.86
C PRO A 172 -1.30 -4.84 -14.17
N ALA A 173 -1.02 -5.03 -15.45
CA ALA A 173 0.20 -5.64 -15.92
C ALA A 173 1.40 -4.88 -15.32
N PRO A 174 2.51 -5.57 -15.01
CA PRO A 174 3.73 -4.90 -14.54
C PRO A 174 4.06 -3.75 -15.50
N ALA A 175 4.36 -2.58 -14.95
CA ALA A 175 4.77 -1.45 -15.78
C ALA A 175 6.00 -1.90 -16.60
N PRO A 176 6.04 -1.68 -17.92
CA PRO A 176 7.06 -2.26 -18.80
C PRO A 176 8.50 -1.84 -18.46
N GLN A 177 8.69 -0.84 -17.60
CA GLN A 177 10.01 -0.39 -17.14
C GLN A 177 10.58 -1.19 -15.96
N ASP A 178 9.74 -1.80 -15.11
CA ASP A 178 10.20 -2.58 -13.95
C ASP A 178 10.56 -4.03 -14.33
N THR A 179 10.01 -4.53 -15.45
CA THR A 179 10.27 -5.88 -15.97
C THR A 179 11.57 -5.97 -16.76
N GLU A 180 11.92 -4.91 -17.51
CA GLU A 180 13.10 -4.90 -18.40
C GLU A 180 14.44 -4.88 -17.65
N MET A 181 14.47 -4.34 -16.42
CA MET A 181 15.67 -4.32 -15.55
C MET A 181 15.77 -5.55 -14.62
N ALA A 182 14.67 -6.28 -14.38
CA ALA A 182 14.59 -7.37 -13.40
C ALA A 182 14.93 -8.75 -13.97
N GLU A 183 14.57 -9.03 -15.24
CA GLU A 183 14.94 -10.30 -15.91
C GLU A 183 16.45 -10.61 -15.95
N PRO A 184 17.37 -9.65 -16.20
CA PRO A 184 18.79 -9.95 -16.15
C PRO A 184 19.28 -10.25 -14.72
N GLU A 185 18.74 -9.57 -13.70
CA GLU A 185 19.13 -9.79 -12.30
C GLU A 185 18.60 -11.12 -11.74
N GLU A 186 17.42 -11.57 -12.16
CA GLU A 186 16.89 -12.90 -11.80
C GLU A 186 17.80 -14.00 -12.37
N LYS A 187 18.15 -13.91 -13.67
CA LYS A 187 19.05 -14.87 -14.31
C LYS A 187 20.44 -14.91 -13.68
N ASP A 188 20.95 -13.77 -13.23
CA ASP A 188 22.25 -13.72 -12.57
C ASP A 188 22.19 -14.33 -11.16
N ALA A 189 21.06 -14.18 -10.44
CA ALA A 189 20.84 -14.86 -9.18
C ALA A 189 20.73 -16.39 -9.37
N ASP A 190 20.02 -16.84 -10.42
CA ASP A 190 19.89 -18.26 -10.74
C ASP A 190 21.22 -18.91 -11.09
N LYS A 191 22.04 -18.27 -11.93
CA LYS A 191 23.39 -18.75 -12.23
C LYS A 191 24.28 -18.82 -10.99
N ALA A 192 24.17 -17.86 -10.07
CA ALA A 192 24.93 -17.90 -8.83
C ALA A 192 24.53 -19.12 -7.96
N ILE A 193 23.25 -19.47 -7.95
CA ILE A 193 22.72 -20.65 -7.24
C ILE A 193 23.12 -21.95 -7.96
N GLU A 194 23.16 -21.96 -9.30
CA GLU A 194 23.64 -23.12 -10.06
C GLU A 194 25.12 -23.41 -9.83
N VAL A 195 25.94 -22.36 -9.75
CA VAL A 195 27.39 -22.48 -9.50
C VAL A 195 27.67 -22.89 -8.06
N ASP A 196 26.94 -22.33 -7.09
CA ASP A 196 27.05 -22.71 -5.68
C ASP A 196 25.66 -22.81 -5.03
N PRO A 197 25.10 -24.04 -4.95
CA PRO A 197 23.78 -24.27 -4.35
C PRO A 197 23.69 -23.94 -2.86
N LYS A 198 24.83 -23.76 -2.16
CA LYS A 198 24.89 -23.33 -0.75
C LYS A 198 25.08 -21.81 -0.60
N PHE A 199 25.11 -21.07 -1.70
CA PHE A 199 25.32 -19.63 -1.67
C PHE A 199 24.07 -18.87 -1.19
N VAL A 200 23.97 -18.66 0.13
CA VAL A 200 22.86 -17.98 0.81
C VAL A 200 22.48 -16.64 0.15
N LYS A 201 23.48 -15.80 -0.18
CA LYS A 201 23.23 -14.49 -0.81
C LYS A 201 22.61 -14.58 -2.21
N GLY A 202 22.80 -15.69 -2.93
CA GLY A 202 22.16 -15.93 -4.21
C GLY A 202 20.63 -16.02 -4.05
N TYR A 203 20.18 -16.82 -3.10
CA TYR A 203 18.77 -16.96 -2.76
C TYR A 203 18.15 -15.67 -2.21
N ILE A 204 18.88 -14.92 -1.37
CA ILE A 204 18.42 -13.60 -0.88
C ILE A 204 18.23 -12.64 -2.05
N ARG A 205 19.21 -12.53 -2.96
CA ARG A 205 19.11 -11.68 -4.15
C ARG A 205 17.94 -12.08 -5.05
N LYS A 206 17.76 -13.39 -5.29
CA LYS A 206 16.61 -13.90 -6.03
C LYS A 206 15.29 -13.46 -5.39
N SER A 207 15.18 -13.57 -4.06
CA SER A 207 13.97 -13.12 -3.34
C SER A 207 13.72 -11.61 -3.46
N LEU A 208 14.76 -10.79 -3.51
CA LEU A 208 14.65 -9.33 -3.68
C LEU A 208 14.16 -8.96 -5.09
N VAL A 209 14.70 -9.61 -6.11
CA VAL A 209 14.28 -9.41 -7.51
C VAL A 209 12.82 -9.83 -7.68
N LEU A 210 12.44 -11.03 -7.21
CA LEU A 210 11.05 -11.51 -7.26
C LEU A 210 10.09 -10.62 -6.45
N PHE A 211 10.55 -10.05 -5.32
CA PHE A 211 9.78 -9.08 -4.56
C PHE A 211 9.55 -7.78 -5.34
N ALA A 212 10.59 -7.28 -6.04
CA ALA A 212 10.46 -6.10 -6.91
C ALA A 212 9.50 -6.36 -8.09
N MET A 213 9.49 -7.58 -8.63
CA MET A 213 8.55 -8.03 -9.67
C MET A 213 7.13 -8.27 -9.14
N ARG A 214 6.88 -8.07 -7.83
CA ARG A 214 5.62 -8.35 -7.14
C ARG A 214 5.20 -9.82 -7.18
N GLU A 215 6.14 -10.72 -7.44
CA GLU A 215 5.94 -12.17 -7.37
C GLU A 215 6.20 -12.67 -5.95
N TYR A 216 5.42 -12.18 -4.99
CA TYR A 216 5.71 -12.36 -3.56
C TYR A 216 5.68 -13.83 -3.11
N SER A 217 4.87 -14.68 -3.73
CA SER A 217 4.86 -16.13 -3.45
C SER A 217 6.20 -16.78 -3.81
N LYS A 218 6.75 -16.51 -5.00
CA LYS A 218 8.06 -17.03 -5.41
C LYS A 218 9.19 -16.39 -4.61
N ALA A 219 9.06 -15.10 -4.26
CA ALA A 219 10.01 -14.43 -3.38
C ALA A 219 10.07 -15.11 -2.00
N MET A 220 8.92 -15.54 -1.46
CA MET A 220 8.83 -16.26 -0.19
C MET A 220 9.53 -17.62 -0.26
N GLU A 221 9.36 -18.38 -1.35
CA GLU A 221 10.06 -19.64 -1.56
C GLU A 221 11.57 -19.44 -1.65
N ALA A 222 12.03 -18.42 -2.40
CA ALA A 222 13.45 -18.12 -2.54
C ALA A 222 14.12 -17.76 -1.20
N VAL A 223 13.46 -16.93 -0.37
CA VAL A 223 14.01 -16.56 0.95
C VAL A 223 13.94 -17.71 1.96
N GLN A 224 12.96 -18.61 1.85
CA GLN A 224 12.92 -19.83 2.66
C GLN A 224 14.08 -20.76 2.31
N ARG A 225 14.39 -20.93 1.02
CA ARG A 225 15.59 -21.66 0.59
C ARG A 225 16.87 -21.02 1.12
N ALA A 226 16.94 -19.68 1.19
CA ALA A 226 18.06 -18.99 1.82
C ALA A 226 18.22 -19.38 3.30
N SER A 227 17.11 -19.53 4.02
CA SER A 227 17.11 -20.01 5.41
C SER A 227 17.58 -21.46 5.52
N ASP A 228 17.16 -22.34 4.60
CA ASP A 228 17.53 -23.75 4.61
C ASP A 228 19.04 -23.96 4.36
N VAL A 229 19.66 -23.08 3.54
CA VAL A 229 21.09 -23.18 3.21
C VAL A 229 22.00 -22.41 4.16
N ASP A 230 21.48 -21.52 5.02
CA ASP A 230 22.26 -20.75 6.02
C ASP A 230 22.56 -21.58 7.28
N GLU A 231 23.26 -22.70 7.10
CA GLU A 231 23.65 -23.61 8.21
C GLU A 231 24.46 -22.88 9.30
N GLU A 232 25.26 -21.87 8.92
CA GLU A 232 26.07 -21.06 9.84
C GLU A 232 25.32 -19.86 10.46
N HIS A 233 24.05 -19.65 10.09
CA HIS A 233 23.18 -18.58 10.62
C HIS A 233 23.75 -17.16 10.45
N LYS A 234 24.68 -16.96 9.50
CA LYS A 234 25.38 -15.68 9.27
C LYS A 234 24.46 -14.63 8.64
N HIS A 235 23.38 -15.06 7.99
CA HIS A 235 22.44 -14.22 7.26
C HIS A 235 21.04 -14.22 7.85
N THR A 236 20.81 -14.92 8.97
CA THR A 236 19.53 -15.00 9.70
C THR A 236 18.78 -13.66 9.75
N HIS A 237 19.45 -12.58 10.17
CA HIS A 237 18.80 -11.27 10.31
C HIS A 237 18.33 -10.69 8.97
N GLU A 238 19.10 -10.88 7.89
CA GLU A 238 18.75 -10.41 6.55
C GLU A 238 17.58 -11.22 5.97
N ILE A 239 17.60 -12.53 6.19
CA ILE A 239 16.55 -13.49 5.81
C ILE A 239 15.24 -13.15 6.53
N GLU A 240 15.27 -12.98 7.85
CA GLU A 240 14.09 -12.64 8.66
C GLU A 240 13.47 -11.30 8.25
N GLN A 241 14.29 -10.26 8.05
CA GLN A 241 13.79 -8.97 7.57
C GLN A 241 13.08 -9.11 6.22
N GLN A 242 13.65 -9.91 5.32
CA GLN A 242 13.08 -10.12 4.00
C GLN A 242 11.79 -10.95 4.06
N ILE A 243 11.74 -11.98 4.91
CA ILE A 243 10.50 -12.73 5.20
C ILE A 243 9.41 -11.81 5.72
N GLN A 244 9.72 -10.91 6.66
CA GLN A 244 8.74 -9.96 7.21
C GLN A 244 8.21 -9.02 6.13
N LYS A 245 9.08 -8.48 5.27
CA LYS A 245 8.67 -7.61 4.15
C LYS A 245 7.77 -8.33 3.15
N ILE A 246 8.16 -9.54 2.73
CA ILE A 246 7.37 -10.34 1.79
C ILE A 246 6.02 -10.72 2.43
N SER A 247 6.01 -11.11 3.71
CA SER A 247 4.79 -11.46 4.45
C SER A 247 3.83 -10.28 4.56
N MET A 248 4.34 -9.09 4.89
CA MET A 248 3.55 -7.87 4.94
C MET A 248 3.00 -7.51 3.56
N ALA A 249 3.80 -7.61 2.50
CA ALA A 249 3.34 -7.34 1.13
C ALA A 249 2.29 -8.35 0.67
N LEU A 250 2.45 -9.64 0.99
CA LEU A 250 1.44 -10.68 0.75
C LEU A 250 0.14 -10.39 1.52
N TYR A 251 0.26 -9.95 2.77
CA TYR A 251 -0.88 -9.61 3.61
C TYR A 251 -1.60 -8.38 3.05
N THR A 252 -0.91 -7.29 2.74
CA THR A 252 -1.48 -6.07 2.14
C THR A 252 -2.04 -6.32 0.74
N GLN A 253 -1.43 -7.21 -0.06
CA GLN A 253 -2.01 -7.61 -1.35
C GLN A 253 -3.34 -8.35 -1.18
N ARG A 254 -3.48 -9.09 -0.07
CA ARG A 254 -4.70 -9.84 0.29
C ARG A 254 -5.69 -8.99 1.10
N GLU A 255 -5.27 -7.87 1.69
CA GLU A 255 -6.15 -6.94 2.40
C GLU A 255 -7.04 -6.22 1.40
N GLY A 256 -8.27 -6.73 1.28
CA GLY A 256 -9.28 -6.22 0.36
C GLY A 256 -9.69 -7.21 -0.72
N GLU A 257 -8.97 -8.33 -0.90
CA GLU A 257 -9.43 -9.42 -1.76
C GLU A 257 -10.58 -10.17 -1.07
N THR A 258 -11.71 -10.26 -1.77
CA THR A 258 -12.77 -11.19 -1.39
C THR A 258 -12.29 -12.64 -1.54
N GLU A 259 -12.92 -13.58 -0.83
CA GLU A 259 -12.59 -15.01 -0.97
C GLU A 259 -12.70 -15.51 -2.42
N GLU A 260 -13.60 -14.90 -3.19
CA GLU A 260 -13.80 -15.16 -4.62
C GLU A 260 -12.64 -14.64 -5.48
N GLU A 261 -12.07 -13.48 -5.17
CA GLU A 261 -10.88 -12.95 -5.86
C GLU A 261 -9.61 -13.73 -5.52
N THR A 262 -9.43 -14.10 -4.25
CA THR A 262 -8.33 -14.98 -3.83
C THR A 262 -8.43 -16.34 -4.52
N LEU A 263 -9.64 -16.90 -4.64
CA LEU A 263 -9.88 -18.14 -5.38
C LEU A 263 -9.58 -17.96 -6.87
N ALA A 264 -10.08 -16.90 -7.51
CA ALA A 264 -9.84 -16.63 -8.92
C ALA A 264 -8.36 -16.45 -9.25
N ARG A 265 -7.59 -15.78 -8.37
CA ARG A 265 -6.12 -15.68 -8.49
C ARG A 265 -5.46 -17.04 -8.33
N ALA A 266 -5.85 -17.79 -7.31
CA ALA A 266 -5.28 -19.10 -7.05
C ALA A 266 -5.57 -20.09 -8.20
N MET A 267 -6.73 -20.00 -8.85
CA MET A 267 -7.08 -20.80 -10.03
C MET A 267 -6.31 -20.42 -11.31
N ARG A 268 -5.57 -19.29 -11.34
CA ARG A 268 -4.64 -18.97 -12.44
C ARG A 268 -3.37 -19.81 -12.39
N ASP A 269 -3.04 -20.36 -11.22
CA ASP A 269 -1.96 -21.32 -11.09
C ASP A 269 -2.47 -22.70 -11.55
N PRO A 270 -1.89 -23.28 -12.62
CA PRO A 270 -2.35 -24.56 -13.17
C PRO A 270 -2.20 -25.71 -12.17
N GLU A 271 -1.22 -25.67 -11.27
CA GLU A 271 -1.07 -26.69 -10.24
C GLU A 271 -2.17 -26.56 -9.18
N VAL A 272 -2.47 -25.34 -8.73
CA VAL A 272 -3.54 -25.09 -7.77
C VAL A 272 -4.91 -25.43 -8.36
N ALA A 273 -5.15 -25.08 -9.62
CA ALA A 273 -6.36 -25.48 -10.33
C ALA A 273 -6.49 -27.00 -10.42
N SER A 274 -5.41 -27.71 -10.73
CA SER A 274 -5.41 -29.18 -10.76
C SER A 274 -5.67 -29.79 -9.38
N ILE A 275 -5.16 -29.19 -8.31
CA ILE A 275 -5.40 -29.64 -6.93
C ILE A 275 -6.86 -29.39 -6.53
N MET A 276 -7.44 -28.26 -6.93
CA MET A 276 -8.84 -27.93 -6.63
C MET A 276 -9.85 -28.81 -7.39
N GLN A 277 -9.46 -29.38 -8.52
CA GLN A 277 -10.26 -30.35 -9.27
C GLN A 277 -10.13 -31.78 -8.75
N ASP A 278 -9.19 -32.04 -7.83
CA ASP A 278 -8.98 -33.37 -7.26
C ASP A 278 -10.13 -33.74 -6.31
N PRO A 279 -10.91 -34.80 -6.60
CA PRO A 279 -12.07 -35.18 -5.78
C PRO A 279 -11.66 -35.58 -4.36
N ILE A 280 -10.44 -36.08 -4.17
CA ILE A 280 -9.92 -36.44 -2.83
C ILE A 280 -9.69 -35.17 -2.03
N ILE A 281 -9.10 -34.14 -2.64
CA ILE A 281 -8.85 -32.86 -1.96
C ILE A 281 -10.17 -32.15 -1.65
N GLN A 282 -11.13 -32.15 -2.58
CA GLN A 282 -12.46 -31.59 -2.33
C GLN A 282 -13.15 -32.26 -1.14
N GLN A 283 -13.07 -33.59 -1.04
CA GLN A 283 -13.61 -34.34 0.09
C GLN A 283 -12.90 -33.99 1.40
N ILE A 284 -11.57 -33.84 1.39
CA ILE A 284 -10.79 -33.45 2.56
C ILE A 284 -11.13 -32.03 3.02
N LEU A 285 -11.30 -31.09 2.09
CA LEU A 285 -11.72 -29.72 2.41
C LEU A 285 -13.12 -29.69 3.01
N GLN A 286 -14.05 -30.49 2.49
CA GLN A 286 -15.39 -30.62 3.04
C GLN A 286 -15.38 -31.24 4.45
N GLN A 287 -14.54 -32.24 4.69
CA GLN A 287 -14.33 -32.83 6.02
C GLN A 287 -13.69 -31.83 6.98
N ALA A 288 -12.71 -31.04 6.51
CA ALA A 288 -12.02 -30.04 7.32
C ALA A 288 -12.95 -28.90 7.79
N GLN A 289 -13.99 -28.57 7.02
CA GLN A 289 -15.02 -27.61 7.44
C GLN A 289 -15.86 -28.12 8.62
N GLN A 290 -16.01 -29.44 8.75
CA GLN A 290 -16.79 -30.07 9.82
C GLN A 290 -15.92 -30.49 11.01
N ASP A 291 -14.70 -30.95 10.74
CA ASP A 291 -13.73 -31.39 11.75
C ASP A 291 -12.30 -30.93 11.38
N PRO A 292 -11.75 -29.93 12.10
CA PRO A 292 -10.37 -29.47 11.90
C PRO A 292 -9.32 -30.56 12.14
N LYS A 293 -9.62 -31.59 12.94
CA LYS A 293 -8.68 -32.71 13.19
C LYS A 293 -8.57 -33.64 12.00
N ALA A 294 -9.64 -33.80 11.22
CA ALA A 294 -9.62 -34.62 10.01
C ALA A 294 -8.59 -34.08 9.00
N LEU A 295 -8.44 -32.76 8.88
CA LEU A 295 -7.42 -32.16 8.03
C LEU A 295 -5.99 -32.55 8.47
N GLN A 296 -5.72 -32.56 9.78
CA GLN A 296 -4.41 -32.95 10.31
C GLN A 296 -4.08 -34.43 10.04
N ASP A 297 -5.07 -35.31 10.11
CA ASP A 297 -4.89 -36.73 9.79
C ASP A 297 -4.57 -36.94 8.30
N HIS A 298 -5.24 -36.20 7.41
CA HIS A 298 -4.94 -36.24 5.97
C HIS A 298 -3.57 -35.65 5.63
N MET A 299 -3.10 -34.66 6.39
CA MET A 299 -1.74 -34.10 6.25
C MET A 299 -0.62 -35.06 6.67
N LYS A 300 -0.92 -36.22 7.27
CA LYS A 300 0.08 -37.28 7.50
C LYS A 300 0.52 -37.94 6.20
N ASN A 301 -0.31 -37.92 5.16
CA ASN A 301 0.06 -38.41 3.84
C ASN A 301 0.93 -37.35 3.13
N PRO A 302 2.18 -37.67 2.75
CA PRO A 302 3.11 -36.71 2.14
C PRO A 302 2.56 -36.03 0.89
N MET A 303 1.84 -36.80 0.05
CA MET A 303 1.28 -36.31 -1.22
C MET A 303 0.11 -35.35 -0.99
N ILE A 304 -0.72 -35.61 0.03
CA ILE A 304 -1.83 -34.73 0.39
C ILE A 304 -1.32 -33.47 1.08
N ARG A 305 -0.33 -33.62 1.97
CA ARG A 305 0.30 -32.49 2.66
C ARG A 305 0.84 -31.46 1.70
N GLU A 306 1.57 -31.88 0.67
CA GLU A 306 2.11 -30.96 -0.34
C GLU A 306 1.00 -30.19 -1.07
N LYS A 307 -0.07 -30.89 -1.46
CA LYS A 307 -1.26 -30.28 -2.09
C LYS A 307 -1.94 -29.26 -1.17
N ILE A 308 -2.19 -29.63 0.09
CA ILE A 308 -2.80 -28.73 1.08
C ILE A 308 -1.89 -27.51 1.34
N GLN A 309 -0.58 -27.72 1.41
CA GLN A 309 0.37 -26.63 1.62
C GLN A 309 0.37 -25.64 0.45
N LYS A 310 0.28 -26.12 -0.80
CA LYS A 310 0.09 -25.25 -1.97
C LYS A 310 -1.20 -24.44 -1.88
N LEU A 311 -2.30 -25.02 -1.40
CA LEU A 311 -3.57 -24.30 -1.21
C LEU A 311 -3.50 -23.25 -0.07
N VAL A 312 -2.74 -23.52 0.99
CA VAL A 312 -2.47 -22.56 2.08
C VAL A 312 -1.61 -21.40 1.57
N THR A 313 -0.53 -21.69 0.84
CA THR A 313 0.33 -20.67 0.22
C THR A 313 -0.46 -19.84 -0.79
N ALA A 314 -1.37 -20.47 -1.55
CA ALA A 314 -2.28 -19.80 -2.47
C ALA A 314 -3.36 -18.96 -1.75
N GLY A 315 -3.52 -19.09 -0.43
CA GLY A 315 -4.48 -18.33 0.36
C GLY A 315 -5.92 -18.85 0.28
N ILE A 316 -6.14 -20.01 -0.33
CA ILE A 316 -7.46 -20.66 -0.41
C ILE A 316 -7.84 -21.23 0.96
N ILE A 317 -6.87 -21.83 1.67
CA ILE A 317 -7.09 -22.41 3.00
C ILE A 317 -6.45 -21.50 4.05
N ARG A 318 -7.26 -21.07 5.03
CA ARG A 318 -6.77 -20.39 6.23
C ARG A 318 -6.67 -21.40 7.36
N THR A 319 -5.47 -21.89 7.64
CA THR A 319 -5.20 -22.69 8.85
C THR A 319 -5.10 -21.74 10.04
N ARG A 320 -6.13 -21.70 10.90
CA ARG A 320 -6.08 -21.04 12.22
C ARG A 320 -5.67 -22.04 13.29
#